data_AF-A0A661QGK2-F1
#
_entry.id   AF-A0A661QGK2-F1
#
_cell.length_a   1.000
_cell.length_b   1.000
_cell.length_c   1.000
_cell.angle_alpha   90.00
_cell.angle_beta   90.00
_cell.angle_gamma   90.00
#
_symmetry.space_group_name_H-M   'P 1'
#
loop_
_entity.id
_entity.type
_entity.pdbx_description
1 polymer ?
#
loop_
_entity_poly.entity_id
_entity_poly.type
_entity_poly.pdbx_seq_one_letter_code
_entity_poly.pdbx_strand_id
1 'polypeptide(L)'
;MPLNGKKELAKILKDKFRSMFGAKNRQKKGGTLPPKGRLSIWYFVVVLLLLSFMQQYYFSSKVETIPYSRFKQYMAEGSLGKLTIGQENIRGTIKGKGEKPGQDLRFTTVRVNDPDLVRDLDKYKISYSGHYDSKFLSSILSWVIPIAIFFFIWRFAMKKMSSGMGAMSFGKSKAKLFAESETNVTFADVAGIDEAEEELQEVVEFLSSPRKFQKLGGRIPKGVLLVGPPGTGKTLLARAVAGEAKVPFFSISGSEFVEMFVGVGAARVRDLFAQATRQAPCIIFIDELDALGKARGMNVMGGHD
;
A
#
# COMPACT_ATOMS: atom_id res chain seq x y z
N MET A 1 44.07 24.41 -61.12
CA MET A 1 43.05 23.36 -61.32
C MET A 1 43.63 22.01 -60.87
N PRO A 2 42.86 21.09 -60.27
CA PRO A 2 42.74 20.96 -58.82
C PRO A 2 43.15 19.57 -58.28
N LEU A 3 43.90 19.50 -57.16
CA LEU A 3 44.18 18.23 -56.46
C LEU A 3 43.94 18.26 -54.94
N ASN A 4 43.51 19.38 -54.34
CA ASN A 4 43.35 19.47 -52.87
C ASN A 4 41.89 19.39 -52.37
N GLY A 5 40.90 19.55 -53.25
CA GLY A 5 39.47 19.50 -52.86
C GLY A 5 38.94 18.09 -52.55
N LYS A 6 39.48 17.05 -53.20
CA LYS A 6 39.01 15.67 -53.01
C LYS A 6 39.44 15.05 -51.66
N LYS A 7 40.61 15.44 -51.13
CA LYS A 7 41.11 14.92 -49.83
C LYS A 7 40.37 15.53 -48.65
N GLU A 8 40.05 16.82 -48.71
CA GLU A 8 39.22 17.51 -47.72
C GLU A 8 37.79 16.94 -47.68
N LEU A 9 37.15 16.77 -48.84
CA LEU A 9 35.82 16.17 -48.95
C LEU A 9 35.76 14.73 -48.42
N ALA A 10 36.79 13.92 -48.71
CA ALA A 10 36.87 12.56 -48.19
C ALA A 10 37.04 12.53 -46.66
N LYS A 11 37.76 13.50 -46.08
CA LYS A 11 37.96 13.61 -44.63
C LYS A 11 36.68 14.05 -43.93
N ILE A 12 36.00 15.05 -44.48
CA ILE A 12 34.72 15.57 -43.97
C ILE A 12 33.62 14.50 -44.07
N LEU A 13 33.54 13.76 -45.18
CA LEU A 13 32.62 12.63 -45.32
C LEU A 13 32.94 11.51 -44.32
N LYS A 14 34.21 11.17 -44.12
CA LYS A 14 34.62 10.13 -43.16
C LYS A 14 34.32 10.53 -41.71
N ASP A 15 34.51 11.79 -41.34
CA ASP A 15 34.20 12.29 -40.00
C ASP A 15 32.68 12.41 -39.77
N LYS A 16 31.91 12.79 -40.81
CA LYS A 16 30.43 12.81 -40.77
C LYS A 16 29.83 11.41 -40.76
N PHE A 17 30.48 10.43 -41.38
CA PHE A 17 30.09 9.02 -41.32
C PHE A 17 30.43 8.41 -39.95
N ARG A 18 31.56 8.80 -39.34
CA ARG A 18 31.93 8.42 -37.97
C ARG A 18 31.00 9.03 -36.92
N SER A 19 30.46 10.22 -37.15
CA SER A 19 29.47 10.83 -36.25
C SER A 19 28.06 10.25 -36.43
N MET A 20 27.68 9.84 -37.65
CA MET A 20 26.40 9.14 -37.88
C MET A 20 26.39 7.67 -37.40
N PHE A 21 27.51 6.96 -37.52
CA PHE A 21 27.65 5.57 -37.08
C PHE A 21 28.42 5.43 -35.76
N GLY A 22 28.57 6.53 -35.02
CA GLY A 22 29.22 6.60 -33.72
C GLY A 22 28.40 5.88 -32.66
N ALA A 23 28.67 4.58 -32.51
CA ALA A 23 28.28 3.76 -31.38
C ALA A 23 28.51 4.54 -30.08
N LYS A 24 27.39 4.86 -29.41
CA LYS A 24 27.35 5.51 -28.11
C LYS A 24 28.06 4.61 -27.12
N ASN A 25 29.34 4.90 -26.86
CA ASN A 25 30.17 4.21 -25.89
C ASN A 25 29.63 4.55 -24.49
N ARG A 26 28.58 3.83 -24.06
CA ARG A 26 28.10 3.86 -22.68
C ARG A 26 29.19 3.21 -21.84
N GLN A 27 29.95 4.06 -21.15
CA GLN A 27 30.80 3.67 -20.02
C GLN A 27 30.06 2.64 -19.15
N LYS A 28 30.71 1.50 -18.94
CA LYS A 28 30.38 0.53 -17.90
C LYS A 28 30.32 1.26 -16.55
N LYS A 29 29.11 1.58 -16.08
CA LYS A 29 28.83 1.75 -14.65
C LYS A 29 28.42 0.40 -14.10
N GLY A 30 28.99 0.07 -12.94
CA GLY A 30 28.89 -1.23 -12.27
C GLY A 30 27.47 -1.75 -12.13
N GLY A 31 27.36 -3.07 -12.11
CA GLY A 31 26.10 -3.82 -12.12
C GLY A 31 25.15 -3.37 -11.03
N THR A 32 24.13 -2.63 -11.42
CA THR A 32 22.87 -2.58 -10.69
C THR A 32 22.08 -3.83 -11.07
N LEU A 33 21.95 -4.73 -10.09
CA LEU A 33 20.95 -5.81 -10.13
C LEU A 33 19.60 -5.22 -10.57
N PRO A 34 18.82 -5.90 -11.44
CA PRO A 34 17.53 -5.39 -11.86
C PRO A 34 16.65 -5.13 -10.63
N PRO A 35 15.80 -4.09 -10.65
CA PRO A 35 14.99 -3.75 -9.49
C PRO A 35 14.18 -4.97 -9.07
N LYS A 36 14.41 -5.45 -7.84
CA LYS A 36 13.60 -6.50 -7.21
C LYS A 36 12.15 -6.10 -7.41
N GLY A 37 11.43 -6.83 -8.25
CA GLY A 37 10.04 -6.56 -8.55
C GLY A 37 9.27 -6.50 -7.24
N ARG A 38 8.86 -5.29 -6.85
CA ARG A 38 7.84 -5.09 -5.83
C ARG A 38 6.59 -5.66 -6.45
N LEU A 39 6.29 -6.93 -6.16
CA LEU A 39 5.00 -7.52 -6.47
C LEU A 39 3.98 -6.71 -5.68
N SER A 40 3.47 -5.66 -6.33
CA SER A 40 2.44 -4.82 -5.76
C SER A 40 1.25 -5.73 -5.46
N ILE A 41 0.62 -5.51 -4.31
CA ILE A 41 -0.59 -6.22 -3.86
C ILE A 41 -1.63 -6.31 -4.98
N TRP A 42 -1.63 -5.34 -5.89
CA TRP A 42 -2.42 -5.31 -7.12
C TRP A 42 -2.34 -6.57 -8.00
N TYR A 43 -1.15 -7.16 -8.19
CA TYR A 43 -1.01 -8.39 -8.99
C TYR A 43 -1.72 -9.57 -8.35
N PHE A 44 -1.76 -9.62 -7.02
CA PHE A 44 -2.46 -10.67 -6.29
C PHE A 44 -3.98 -10.54 -6.42
N VAL A 45 -4.49 -9.30 -6.36
CA VAL A 45 -5.91 -8.99 -6.57
C VAL A 45 -6.35 -9.37 -7.98
N VAL A 46 -5.54 -9.04 -9.00
CA VAL A 46 -5.85 -9.38 -10.41
C VAL A 46 -5.88 -10.89 -10.63
N VAL A 47 -4.92 -11.65 -10.07
CA VAL A 47 -4.91 -13.12 -10.20
C VAL A 47 -6.10 -13.74 -9.49
N LEU A 48 -6.51 -13.22 -8.32
CA LEU A 48 -7.66 -13.73 -7.58
C LEU A 48 -8.99 -13.47 -8.33
N LEU A 49 -9.13 -12.31 -8.95
CA LEU A 49 -10.28 -12.01 -9.82
C LEU A 49 -10.31 -12.91 -11.05
N LEU A 50 -9.16 -13.16 -11.69
CA LEU A 50 -9.05 -14.08 -12.82
C LEU A 50 -9.42 -15.51 -12.44
N LEU A 51 -8.97 -15.98 -11.26
CA LEU A 51 -9.29 -17.31 -10.76
C LEU A 51 -10.79 -17.43 -10.43
N SER A 52 -11.39 -16.41 -9.82
CA SER A 52 -12.84 -16.38 -9.54
C SER A 52 -13.67 -16.40 -10.84
N PHE A 53 -13.22 -15.67 -11.87
CA PHE A 53 -13.88 -15.64 -13.16
C PHE A 53 -13.73 -16.99 -13.91
N MET A 54 -12.56 -17.62 -13.82
CA MET A 54 -12.33 -18.97 -14.33
C MET A 54 -13.21 -20.00 -13.63
N GLN A 55 -13.35 -19.93 -12.30
CA GLN A 55 -14.23 -20.82 -11.56
C GLN A 55 -15.68 -20.70 -12.05
N GLN A 56 -16.18 -19.47 -12.26
CA GLN A 56 -17.52 -19.25 -12.80
C GLN A 56 -17.70 -19.88 -14.18
N TYR A 57 -16.67 -19.83 -15.03
CA TYR A 57 -16.72 -20.40 -16.38
C TYR A 57 -16.66 -21.93 -16.39
N TYR A 58 -15.79 -22.53 -15.57
CA TYR A 58 -15.62 -23.99 -15.52
C TYR A 58 -16.70 -24.72 -14.71
N PHE A 59 -17.29 -24.08 -13.69
CA PHE A 59 -18.31 -24.71 -12.84
C PHE A 59 -19.76 -24.51 -13.34
N SER A 60 -19.96 -23.71 -14.40
CA SER A 60 -21.28 -23.55 -15.04
C SER A 60 -21.62 -24.75 -15.91
N SER A 61 -21.92 -25.88 -15.29
CA SER A 61 -22.60 -26.98 -15.98
C SER A 61 -24.00 -26.50 -16.35
N LYS A 62 -24.27 -26.31 -17.65
CA LYS A 62 -25.60 -25.97 -18.19
C LYS A 62 -26.55 -27.15 -17.95
N VAL A 63 -27.19 -27.19 -16.78
CA VAL A 63 -28.29 -28.11 -16.51
C VAL A 63 -29.56 -27.37 -16.88
N GLU A 64 -30.33 -27.90 -17.83
CA GLU A 64 -31.60 -27.28 -18.20
C GLU A 64 -32.61 -27.43 -17.05
N THR A 65 -33.09 -26.30 -16.55
CA THR A 65 -34.15 -26.26 -15.54
C THR A 65 -35.50 -26.30 -16.26
N ILE A 66 -36.21 -27.42 -16.14
CA ILE A 66 -37.51 -27.61 -16.80
C ILE A 66 -38.64 -27.40 -15.76
N PRO A 67 -39.69 -26.61 -16.08
CA PRO A 67 -40.85 -26.45 -15.20
C PRO A 67 -41.56 -27.77 -14.89
N TYR A 68 -42.12 -27.91 -13.69
CA TYR A 68 -42.79 -29.14 -13.26
C TYR A 68 -43.95 -29.58 -14.18
N SER A 69 -44.68 -28.62 -14.76
CA SER A 69 -45.73 -28.89 -15.75
C SER A 69 -45.20 -29.55 -17.04
N ARG A 70 -44.05 -29.09 -17.53
CA ARG A 70 -43.36 -29.67 -18.70
C ARG A 70 -42.80 -31.06 -18.37
N PHE A 71 -42.34 -31.26 -17.14
CA PHE A 71 -41.94 -32.59 -16.66
C PHE A 71 -43.11 -33.59 -16.69
N LYS A 72 -44.32 -33.19 -16.23
CA LYS A 72 -45.53 -34.02 -16.36
C LYS A 72 -45.88 -34.35 -17.80
N GLN A 73 -45.71 -33.40 -18.73
CA GLN A 73 -45.91 -33.65 -20.16
C GLN A 73 -44.93 -34.70 -20.68
N TYR A 74 -43.63 -34.57 -20.39
CA TYR A 74 -42.63 -35.55 -20.83
C TYR A 74 -42.80 -36.93 -20.20
N MET A 75 -43.37 -36.98 -18.99
CA MET A 75 -43.77 -38.22 -18.33
C MET A 75 -44.90 -38.92 -19.10
N ALA A 76 -45.95 -38.17 -19.46
CA ALA A 76 -47.08 -38.70 -20.23
C ALA A 76 -46.69 -39.12 -21.65
N GLU A 77 -45.72 -38.43 -22.26
CA GLU A 77 -45.16 -38.74 -23.58
C GLU A 77 -44.17 -39.93 -23.56
N GLY A 78 -43.84 -40.49 -22.39
CA GLY A 78 -42.89 -41.61 -22.26
C GLY A 78 -41.44 -41.26 -22.64
N SER A 79 -41.10 -39.97 -22.72
CA SER A 79 -39.78 -39.48 -23.15
C SER A 79 -38.74 -39.44 -22.02
N LEU A 80 -39.16 -39.78 -20.80
CA LEU A 80 -38.29 -39.80 -19.62
C LEU A 80 -37.52 -41.12 -19.51
N GLY A 81 -36.23 -40.98 -19.20
CA GLY A 81 -35.34 -42.08 -18.85
C GLY A 81 -35.30 -42.33 -17.35
N LYS A 82 -34.09 -42.57 -16.82
CA LYS A 82 -33.88 -42.84 -15.41
C LYS A 82 -34.07 -41.57 -14.58
N LEU A 83 -34.91 -41.64 -13.55
CA LEU A 83 -35.17 -40.52 -12.65
C LEU A 83 -34.49 -40.71 -11.29
N THR A 84 -33.99 -39.62 -10.73
CA THR A 84 -33.45 -39.55 -9.38
C THR A 84 -34.23 -38.50 -8.60
N ILE A 85 -34.99 -38.94 -7.61
CA ILE A 85 -35.81 -38.09 -6.77
C ILE A 85 -34.98 -37.66 -5.56
N GLY A 86 -34.59 -36.38 -5.53
CA GLY A 86 -33.94 -35.75 -4.38
C GLY A 86 -34.94 -35.09 -3.42
N GLN A 87 -34.41 -34.50 -2.35
CA GLN A 87 -35.22 -33.75 -1.39
C GLN A 87 -35.81 -32.47 -1.99
N GLU A 88 -35.01 -31.70 -2.72
CA GLU A 88 -35.43 -30.40 -3.27
C GLU A 88 -35.65 -30.41 -4.80
N ASN A 89 -35.04 -31.38 -5.49
CA ASN A 89 -35.01 -31.40 -6.95
C ASN A 89 -35.11 -32.84 -7.47
N ILE A 90 -35.81 -33.02 -8.59
CA ILE A 90 -35.84 -34.26 -9.36
C ILE A 90 -34.90 -34.09 -10.55
N ARG A 91 -33.93 -34.98 -10.68
CA ARG A 91 -32.99 -35.01 -11.81
C ARG A 91 -33.33 -36.19 -12.70
N GLY A 92 -33.25 -36.01 -14.00
CA GLY A 92 -33.58 -37.07 -14.94
C GLY A 92 -32.88 -36.91 -16.28
N THR A 93 -32.99 -37.94 -17.10
CA THR A 93 -32.61 -37.87 -18.51
C THR A 93 -33.84 -37.85 -19.42
N ILE A 94 -33.82 -36.99 -20.45
CA ILE A 94 -34.78 -37.05 -21.56
C ILE A 94 -34.08 -37.80 -22.70
N LYS A 95 -34.70 -38.90 -23.15
CA LYS A 95 -34.18 -39.71 -24.24
C LYS A 95 -34.33 -38.94 -25.56
N GLY A 96 -33.25 -38.82 -26.33
CA GLY A 96 -33.30 -38.37 -27.73
C GLY A 96 -33.36 -36.86 -28.01
N LYS A 97 -33.05 -35.99 -27.03
CA LYS A 97 -33.01 -34.52 -27.24
C LYS A 97 -31.66 -33.83 -26.94
N GLY A 98 -30.55 -34.56 -26.80
CA GLY A 98 -29.22 -33.95 -26.56
C GLY A 98 -28.72 -33.06 -27.70
N GLU A 99 -27.80 -32.14 -27.38
CA GLU A 99 -27.08 -31.29 -28.37
C GLU A 99 -26.28 -32.11 -29.41
N LYS A 100 -26.18 -33.44 -29.27
CA LYS A 100 -25.61 -34.38 -30.25
C LYS A 100 -26.54 -35.59 -30.44
N PRO A 101 -26.65 -36.16 -31.66
CA PRO A 101 -27.51 -37.31 -31.93
C PRO A 101 -27.09 -38.52 -31.08
N GLY A 102 -28.00 -39.01 -30.23
CA GLY A 102 -27.77 -40.13 -29.31
C GLY A 102 -27.38 -39.75 -27.87
N GLN A 103 -27.36 -38.45 -27.52
CA GLN A 103 -27.07 -38.03 -26.14
C GLN A 103 -28.36 -37.70 -25.37
N ASP A 104 -28.45 -38.21 -24.15
CA ASP A 104 -29.56 -37.93 -23.24
C ASP A 104 -29.38 -36.55 -22.58
N LEU A 105 -30.40 -35.68 -22.65
CA LEU A 105 -30.38 -34.39 -21.94
C LEU A 105 -30.60 -34.61 -20.45
N ARG A 106 -29.68 -34.10 -19.63
CA ARG A 106 -29.87 -34.03 -18.18
C ARG A 106 -30.69 -32.80 -17.85
N PHE A 107 -31.85 -33.00 -17.25
CA PHE A 107 -32.68 -31.92 -16.74
C PHE A 107 -32.75 -31.95 -15.22
N THR A 108 -33.02 -30.78 -14.63
CA THR A 108 -33.40 -30.66 -13.22
C THR A 108 -34.74 -29.96 -13.15
N THR A 109 -35.66 -30.52 -12.36
CA THR A 109 -36.94 -29.86 -12.05
C THR A 109 -37.07 -29.73 -10.53
N VAL A 110 -37.62 -28.61 -10.09
CA VAL A 110 -37.87 -28.37 -8.66
C VAL A 110 -39.01 -29.28 -8.21
N ARG A 111 -38.82 -29.97 -7.08
CA ARG A 111 -39.82 -30.90 -6.57
C ARG A 111 -41.02 -30.12 -6.03
N VAL A 112 -42.19 -30.32 -6.64
CA VAL A 112 -43.48 -29.87 -6.10
C VAL A 112 -44.06 -30.99 -5.24
N ASN A 113 -44.69 -30.65 -4.12
CA ASN A 113 -45.29 -31.63 -3.22
C ASN A 113 -46.57 -32.20 -3.85
N ASP A 114 -46.41 -33.28 -4.60
CA ASP A 114 -47.46 -33.95 -5.36
C ASP A 114 -47.63 -35.39 -4.85
N PRO A 115 -48.71 -35.70 -4.11
CA PRO A 115 -48.95 -37.01 -3.51
C PRO A 115 -49.09 -38.15 -4.53
N ASP A 116 -49.52 -37.84 -5.75
CA ASP A 116 -49.80 -38.84 -6.79
C ASP A 116 -48.60 -39.15 -7.70
N LEU A 117 -47.50 -38.41 -7.55
CA LEU A 117 -46.32 -38.51 -8.42
C LEU A 117 -45.73 -39.94 -8.50
N VAL A 118 -45.67 -40.66 -7.37
CA VAL A 118 -45.14 -42.04 -7.35
C VAL A 118 -46.08 -43.00 -8.10
N ARG A 119 -47.39 -42.80 -7.95
CA ARG A 119 -48.41 -43.61 -8.63
C ARG A 119 -48.37 -43.39 -10.14
N ASP A 120 -48.16 -42.15 -10.58
CA ASP A 120 -48.00 -41.80 -11.99
C ASP A 120 -46.71 -42.42 -12.56
N LEU A 121 -45.59 -42.36 -11.83
CA LEU A 121 -44.32 -42.96 -12.26
C LEU A 121 -44.40 -44.49 -12.42
N ASP A 122 -45.13 -45.16 -11.53
CA ASP A 122 -45.39 -46.60 -11.62
C ASP A 122 -46.30 -46.95 -12.80
N LYS A 123 -47.33 -46.12 -13.07
CA LYS A 123 -48.26 -46.29 -14.21
C LYS A 123 -47.53 -46.23 -15.55
N TYR A 124 -46.53 -45.36 -15.69
CA TYR A 124 -45.72 -45.21 -16.90
C TYR A 124 -44.45 -46.08 -16.90
N LYS A 125 -44.28 -46.96 -15.90
CA LYS A 125 -43.13 -47.89 -15.76
C LYS A 125 -41.76 -47.19 -15.80
N ILE A 126 -41.65 -46.01 -15.21
CA ILE A 126 -40.40 -45.23 -15.21
C ILE A 126 -39.53 -45.65 -14.02
N SER A 127 -38.28 -46.05 -14.27
CA SER A 127 -37.34 -46.40 -13.20
C SER A 127 -36.90 -45.15 -12.42
N TYR A 128 -37.32 -45.05 -11.16
CA TYR A 128 -36.88 -44.00 -10.23
C TYR A 128 -35.97 -44.54 -9.13
N SER A 129 -35.10 -43.68 -8.62
CA SER A 129 -34.22 -43.98 -7.49
C SER A 129 -34.18 -42.81 -6.51
N GLY A 130 -34.12 -43.10 -5.21
CA GLY A 130 -33.82 -42.11 -4.19
C GLY A 130 -32.31 -42.06 -3.94
N HIS A 131 -31.73 -40.87 -3.88
CA HIS A 131 -30.36 -40.68 -3.42
C HIS A 131 -30.30 -39.50 -2.46
N TYR A 132 -29.65 -39.71 -1.31
CA TYR A 132 -29.26 -38.65 -0.41
C TYR A 132 -27.90 -38.11 -0.89
N ASP A 133 -27.94 -37.07 -1.72
CA ASP A 133 -26.74 -36.28 -2.03
C ASP A 133 -26.35 -35.52 -0.75
N SER A 134 -25.30 -35.95 -0.05
CA SER A 134 -24.74 -35.20 1.08
C SER A 134 -23.97 -33.99 0.55
N LYS A 135 -24.68 -32.98 0.05
CA LYS A 135 -24.10 -31.71 -0.41
C LYS A 135 -23.26 -31.04 0.68
N PHE A 136 -23.51 -31.34 1.95
CA PHE A 136 -22.78 -30.79 3.10
C PHE A 136 -21.26 -30.97 3.00
N LEU A 137 -20.78 -32.18 2.74
CA LEU A 137 -19.33 -32.44 2.67
C LEU A 137 -18.71 -31.73 1.46
N SER A 138 -19.37 -31.79 0.29
CA SER A 138 -18.91 -31.14 -0.93
C SER A 138 -18.93 -29.60 -0.83
N SER A 139 -19.96 -29.02 -0.20
CA SER A 139 -20.08 -27.59 0.04
C SER A 139 -19.04 -27.08 1.04
N ILE A 140 -18.76 -27.82 2.12
CA ILE A 140 -17.70 -27.47 3.06
C ILE A 140 -16.34 -27.54 2.37
N LEU A 141 -16.06 -28.63 1.65
CA LEU A 141 -14.78 -28.79 0.96
C LEU A 141 -14.57 -27.70 -0.11
N SER A 142 -15.64 -27.34 -0.84
CA SER A 142 -15.60 -26.28 -1.85
C SER A 142 -15.34 -24.89 -1.27
N TRP A 143 -15.66 -24.64 0.00
CA TRP A 143 -15.38 -23.36 0.67
C TRP A 143 -14.06 -23.37 1.44
N VAL A 144 -13.72 -24.50 2.07
CA VAL A 144 -12.49 -24.68 2.85
C VAL A 144 -11.25 -24.68 1.96
N ILE A 145 -11.30 -25.27 0.77
CA ILE A 145 -10.14 -25.32 -0.15
C ILE A 145 -9.69 -23.89 -0.55
N PRO A 146 -10.55 -22.98 -1.03
CA PRO A 146 -10.17 -21.59 -1.31
C PRO A 146 -9.58 -20.86 -0.10
N ILE A 147 -10.18 -21.02 1.09
CA ILE A 147 -9.69 -20.38 2.33
C ILE A 147 -8.32 -20.92 2.71
N ALA A 148 -8.11 -22.23 2.62
CA ALA A 148 -6.83 -22.86 2.91
C ALA A 148 -5.74 -22.37 1.95
N ILE A 149 -6.03 -22.32 0.65
CA ILE A 149 -5.10 -21.78 -0.36
C ILE A 149 -4.78 -20.31 -0.07
N PHE A 150 -5.79 -19.49 0.23
CA PHE A 150 -5.60 -18.09 0.61
C PHE A 150 -4.70 -17.97 1.84
N PHE A 151 -4.95 -18.77 2.89
CA PHE A 151 -4.15 -18.77 4.11
C PHE A 151 -2.69 -19.20 3.84
N PHE A 152 -2.47 -20.21 3.01
CA PHE A 152 -1.13 -20.66 2.62
C PHE A 152 -0.38 -19.59 1.82
N ILE A 153 -1.04 -18.95 0.86
CA ILE A 153 -0.43 -17.88 0.07
C ILE A 153 -0.15 -16.66 0.95
N TRP A 154 -1.09 -16.28 1.83
CA TRP A 154 -0.92 -15.18 2.78
C TRP A 154 0.25 -15.44 3.73
N ARG A 155 0.34 -16.65 4.29
CA ARG A 155 1.46 -17.07 5.15
C ARG A 155 2.79 -17.04 4.40
N PHE A 156 2.82 -17.45 3.14
CA PHE A 156 4.03 -17.43 2.32
C PHE A 156 4.43 -16.00 1.93
N ALA A 157 3.48 -15.15 1.54
CA ALA A 157 3.69 -13.75 1.23
C ALA A 157 4.23 -12.97 2.45
N MET A 158 3.64 -13.19 3.62
CA MET A 158 4.10 -12.60 4.88
C MET A 158 5.51 -13.06 5.25
N LYS A 159 5.85 -14.35 5.07
CA LYS A 159 7.24 -14.82 5.26
C LYS A 159 8.23 -14.16 4.30
N LYS A 160 7.83 -13.90 3.05
CA LYS A 160 8.68 -13.25 2.05
C LYS A 160 8.82 -11.74 2.26
N MET A 161 7.81 -11.09 2.85
CA MET A 161 7.81 -9.66 3.20
C MET A 161 8.46 -9.38 4.58
N SER A 162 8.50 -10.37 5.46
CA SER A 162 9.13 -10.29 6.78
C SER A 162 10.67 -10.40 6.75
N SER A 163 11.27 -10.89 5.66
CA SER A 163 12.73 -11.01 5.54
C SER A 163 13.44 -9.68 5.24
N GLY A 164 12.70 -8.58 5.10
CA GLY A 164 13.29 -7.26 4.95
C GLY A 164 12.24 -6.16 5.01
N MET A 165 12.05 -5.60 6.22
CA MET A 165 11.54 -4.24 6.38
C MET A 165 10.08 -4.00 5.94
N GLY A 166 9.11 -4.68 6.58
CA GLY A 166 7.68 -4.52 6.27
C GLY A 166 6.75 -4.17 7.43
N ALA A 167 6.98 -4.69 8.65
CA ALA A 167 6.03 -4.53 9.76
C ALA A 167 6.54 -3.62 10.91
N MET A 168 7.85 -3.45 11.06
CA MET A 168 8.44 -2.63 12.14
C MET A 168 8.63 -1.14 11.77
N SER A 169 8.17 -0.71 10.58
CA SER A 169 8.32 0.68 10.13
C SER A 169 7.08 1.55 10.36
N PHE A 170 5.99 1.00 10.92
CA PHE A 170 4.78 1.78 11.23
C PHE A 170 4.96 2.76 12.40
N GLY A 171 6.06 2.64 13.16
CA GLY A 171 6.39 3.55 14.27
C GLY A 171 7.66 4.41 14.07
N LYS A 172 8.39 4.24 12.96
CA LYS A 172 9.54 5.13 12.66
C LYS A 172 9.01 6.34 11.91
N SER A 173 9.11 7.50 12.55
CA SER A 173 8.77 8.81 11.99
C SER A 173 9.13 8.89 10.51
N LYS A 174 8.11 9.04 9.65
CA LYS A 174 8.26 9.37 8.22
C LYS A 174 8.52 10.87 7.99
N ALA A 175 8.76 11.65 9.04
CA ALA A 175 9.28 12.99 8.85
C ALA A 175 10.71 12.85 8.34
N LYS A 176 10.95 13.24 7.08
CA LYS A 176 12.28 13.64 6.64
C LYS A 176 12.70 14.75 7.59
N LEU A 177 13.43 14.42 8.65
CA LEU A 177 14.15 15.41 9.44
C LEU A 177 15.12 16.06 8.46
N PHE A 178 14.76 17.24 7.98
CA PHE A 178 15.64 18.10 7.21
C PHE A 178 16.69 18.62 8.21
N ALA A 179 17.69 17.79 8.48
CA ALA A 179 18.95 18.28 9.00
C ALA A 179 19.58 19.04 7.83
N GLU A 180 19.33 20.34 7.75
CA GLU A 180 20.17 21.22 6.94
C GLU A 180 21.52 21.24 7.66
N SER A 181 22.51 20.57 7.08
CA SER A 181 23.83 20.43 7.69
C SER A 181 24.51 21.78 7.88
N GLU A 182 24.20 22.75 7.02
CA GLU A 182 24.65 24.14 7.10
C GLU A 182 23.55 25.04 6.53
N THR A 183 23.12 26.04 7.30
CA THR A 183 22.21 27.10 6.83
C THR A 183 23.04 28.22 6.21
N ASN A 184 22.75 28.60 4.96
CA ASN A 184 23.44 29.72 4.27
C ASN A 184 22.95 31.12 4.70
N VAL A 185 22.35 31.23 5.89
CA VAL A 185 21.76 32.47 6.41
C VAL A 185 22.56 32.90 7.63
N THR A 186 22.90 34.18 7.70
CA THR A 186 23.74 34.81 8.74
C THR A 186 23.03 36.00 9.36
N PHE A 187 23.58 36.62 10.42
CA PHE A 187 22.96 37.82 11.01
C PHE A 187 22.91 38.99 10.01
N ALA A 188 23.82 39.05 9.05
CA ALA A 188 23.80 40.03 7.97
C ALA A 188 22.53 39.95 7.09
N ASP A 189 21.81 38.83 7.09
CA ASP A 189 20.58 38.63 6.34
C ASP A 189 19.32 39.02 7.13
N VAL A 190 19.46 39.43 8.39
CA VAL A 190 18.36 39.83 9.28
C VAL A 190 18.54 41.30 9.66
N ALA A 191 17.50 42.12 9.47
CA ALA A 191 17.58 43.57 9.69
C ALA A 191 16.61 44.04 10.77
N GLY A 192 17.02 45.05 11.53
CA GLY A 192 16.15 45.80 12.46
C GLY A 192 15.79 45.04 13.74
N ILE A 193 16.72 44.21 14.24
CA ILE A 193 16.55 43.39 15.44
C ILE A 193 17.79 43.46 16.35
N ASP A 194 18.43 44.62 16.41
CA ASP A 194 19.74 44.84 17.02
C ASP A 194 19.78 44.37 18.49
N GLU A 195 18.68 44.56 19.25
CA GLU A 195 18.60 44.09 20.64
C GLU A 195 18.54 42.55 20.75
N ALA A 196 17.81 41.89 19.85
CA ALA A 196 17.69 40.44 19.85
C ALA A 196 18.97 39.77 19.31
N GLU A 197 19.68 40.44 18.40
CA GLU A 197 20.99 39.99 17.91
C GLU A 197 22.01 39.95 19.05
N GLU A 198 22.10 40.99 19.89
CA GLU A 198 23.03 41.03 21.03
C GLU A 198 22.78 39.89 22.02
N GLU A 199 21.51 39.61 22.38
CA GLU A 199 21.17 38.48 23.25
C GLU A 199 21.50 37.11 22.62
N LEU A 200 21.26 36.97 21.31
CA LEU A 200 21.52 35.72 20.59
C LEU A 200 23.01 35.52 20.27
N GLN A 201 23.82 36.58 20.24
CA GLN A 201 25.27 36.54 20.09
C GLN A 201 25.91 35.67 21.19
N GLU A 202 25.40 35.75 22.43
CA GLU A 202 25.86 34.92 23.55
C GLU A 202 25.62 33.43 23.26
N VAL A 203 24.46 33.10 22.69
CA VAL A 203 24.09 31.72 22.32
C VAL A 203 25.01 31.21 21.20
N VAL A 204 25.35 32.06 20.22
CA VAL A 204 26.29 31.73 19.14
C VAL A 204 27.70 31.47 19.69
N GLU A 205 28.22 32.33 20.56
CA GLU A 205 29.55 32.14 21.17
C GLU A 205 29.57 30.84 21.98
N PHE A 206 28.47 30.54 22.68
CA PHE A 206 28.32 29.32 23.44
C PHE A 206 28.38 28.08 22.54
N LEU A 207 27.61 28.04 21.45
CA LEU A 207 27.56 26.89 20.53
C LEU A 207 28.89 26.68 19.81
N SER A 208 29.61 27.78 19.52
CA SER A 208 30.92 27.75 18.87
C SER A 208 32.03 27.28 19.82
N SER A 209 31.97 27.64 21.11
CA SER A 209 33.02 27.37 22.10
C SER A 209 32.49 26.81 23.45
N PRO A 210 31.76 25.68 23.45
CA PRO A 210 31.07 25.18 24.65
C PRO A 210 32.01 24.85 25.83
N ARG A 211 33.27 24.46 25.53
CA ARG A 211 34.28 24.15 26.55
C ARG A 211 34.73 25.36 27.36
N LYS A 212 34.75 26.56 26.76
CA LYS A 212 35.17 27.81 27.43
C LYS A 212 34.18 28.17 28.53
N PHE A 213 32.89 28.12 28.22
CA PHE A 213 31.81 28.44 29.15
C PHE A 213 31.65 27.39 30.26
N GLN A 214 31.80 26.09 29.96
CA GLN A 214 31.75 25.05 30.99
C GLN A 214 32.88 25.19 32.04
N LYS A 215 34.08 25.60 31.62
CA LYS A 215 35.21 25.85 32.55
C LYS A 215 34.96 27.03 33.50
N LEU A 216 34.23 28.04 33.03
CA LEU A 216 33.84 29.21 33.82
C LEU A 216 32.61 28.94 34.70
N GLY A 217 32.06 27.71 34.68
CA GLY A 217 30.86 27.35 35.44
C GLY A 217 29.55 27.86 34.83
N GLY A 218 29.59 28.39 33.61
CA GLY A 218 28.41 28.87 32.89
C GLY A 218 27.44 27.74 32.57
N ARG A 219 26.14 27.98 32.81
CA ARG A 219 25.06 27.06 32.43
C ARG A 219 24.47 27.48 31.10
N ILE A 220 24.34 26.52 30.19
CA ILE A 220 23.74 26.72 28.88
C ILE A 220 22.24 26.96 29.04
N PRO A 221 21.66 28.02 28.47
CA PRO A 221 20.22 28.10 28.32
C PRO A 221 19.75 26.89 27.50
N LYS A 222 18.81 26.12 28.06
CA LYS A 222 18.32 24.89 27.41
C LYS A 222 17.36 25.16 26.25
N GLY A 223 16.84 26.39 26.15
CA GLY A 223 15.92 26.82 25.11
C GLY A 223 15.71 28.32 25.16
N VAL A 224 15.43 28.89 24.00
CA VAL A 224 15.08 30.30 23.80
C VAL A 224 13.71 30.33 23.14
N LEU A 225 12.81 31.18 23.63
CA LEU A 225 11.47 31.35 23.08
C LEU A 225 11.39 32.69 22.36
N LEU A 226 11.28 32.66 21.04
CA LEU A 226 11.10 33.86 20.21
C LEU A 226 9.60 34.19 20.13
N VAL A 227 9.20 35.36 20.62
CA VAL A 227 7.80 35.81 20.64
C VAL A 227 7.65 37.06 19.78
N GLY A 228 6.58 37.11 18.98
CA GLY A 228 6.24 38.30 18.19
C GLY A 228 5.15 38.00 17.16
N PRO A 229 4.57 39.03 16.53
CA PRO A 229 3.59 38.89 15.46
C PRO A 229 4.07 37.97 14.31
N PRO A 230 3.18 37.33 13.54
CA PRO A 230 3.60 36.58 12.35
C PRO A 230 4.32 37.50 11.36
N GLY A 231 5.33 36.96 10.67
CA GLY A 231 6.09 37.72 9.67
C GLY A 231 7.27 38.55 10.19
N THR A 232 7.56 38.58 11.50
CA THR A 232 8.70 39.31 12.08
C THR A 232 10.05 38.57 11.99
N GLY A 233 10.20 37.63 11.06
CA GLY A 233 11.48 36.96 10.84
C GLY A 233 11.96 35.99 11.92
N LYS A 234 11.12 35.53 12.87
CA LYS A 234 11.52 34.56 13.94
C LYS A 234 12.24 33.32 13.40
N THR A 235 11.68 32.69 12.36
CA THR A 235 12.28 31.51 11.72
C THR A 235 13.57 31.85 10.97
N LEU A 236 13.67 33.06 10.42
CA LEU A 236 14.88 33.55 9.73
C LEU A 236 16.00 33.80 10.75
N LEU A 237 15.68 34.44 11.88
CA LEU A 237 16.60 34.69 12.98
C LEU A 237 17.14 33.37 13.57
N ALA A 238 16.29 32.37 13.78
CA ALA A 238 16.74 31.06 14.25
C ALA A 238 17.70 30.37 13.26
N ARG A 239 17.48 30.53 11.96
CA ARG A 239 18.40 30.03 10.91
C ARG A 239 19.72 30.82 10.89
N ALA A 240 19.67 32.13 11.10
CA ALA A 240 20.84 32.99 11.19
C ALA A 240 21.76 32.57 12.36
N VAL A 241 21.19 32.35 13.55
CA VAL A 241 21.94 31.87 14.73
C VAL A 241 22.64 30.54 14.44
N ALA A 242 21.98 29.62 13.74
CA ALA A 242 22.58 28.34 13.35
C ALA A 242 23.72 28.50 12.34
N GLY A 243 23.56 29.41 11.38
CA GLY A 243 24.56 29.72 10.35
C GLY A 243 25.80 30.40 10.93
N GLU A 244 25.61 31.35 11.84
CA GLU A 244 26.69 32.02 12.57
C GLU A 244 27.50 31.06 13.43
N ALA A 245 26.82 30.16 14.14
CA ALA A 245 27.47 29.12 14.94
C ALA A 245 28.02 27.95 14.10
N LYS A 246 27.66 27.87 12.81
CA LYS A 246 28.00 26.77 11.89
C LYS A 246 27.65 25.38 12.44
N VAL A 247 26.45 25.26 13.00
CA VAL A 247 25.93 24.03 13.59
C VAL A 247 24.73 23.50 12.80
N PRO A 248 24.48 22.17 12.79
CA PRO A 248 23.30 21.62 12.14
C PRO A 248 21.99 22.23 12.66
N PHE A 249 21.08 22.53 11.74
CA PHE A 249 19.77 23.09 12.04
C PHE A 249 18.67 22.05 11.79
N PHE A 250 17.96 21.67 12.85
CA PHE A 250 16.78 20.81 12.78
C PHE A 250 15.54 21.67 12.91
N SER A 251 14.66 21.66 11.89
CA SER A 251 13.38 22.37 11.93
C SER A 251 12.21 21.39 11.96
N ILE A 252 11.23 21.65 12.81
CA ILE A 252 9.95 20.95 12.87
C ILE A 252 8.84 21.94 13.23
N SER A 253 7.63 21.75 12.70
CA SER A 253 6.47 22.51 13.17
C SER A 253 5.78 21.79 14.34
N GLY A 254 5.36 22.56 15.34
CA GLY A 254 4.60 22.11 16.51
C GLY A 254 3.28 21.43 16.13
N SER A 255 2.65 21.88 15.04
CA SER A 255 1.42 21.28 14.52
C SER A 255 1.63 19.84 14.01
N GLU A 256 2.84 19.47 13.60
CA GLU A 256 3.13 18.08 13.18
C GLU A 256 3.01 17.07 14.32
N PHE A 257 3.09 17.50 15.57
CA PHE A 257 3.00 16.62 16.74
C PHE A 257 1.56 16.36 17.19
N VAL A 258 0.59 17.13 16.68
CA VAL A 258 -0.83 16.98 16.99
C VAL A 258 -1.44 16.02 15.98
N GLU A 259 -1.48 14.73 16.33
CA GLU A 259 -2.07 13.68 15.48
C GLU A 259 -3.25 12.99 16.18
N MET A 260 -4.17 12.43 15.39
CA MET A 260 -5.33 11.67 15.89
C MET A 260 -4.95 10.37 16.63
N PHE A 261 -3.69 9.93 16.52
CA PHE A 261 -3.21 8.69 17.12
C PHE A 261 -2.40 8.98 18.38
N VAL A 262 -2.93 8.51 19.51
CA VAL A 262 -2.30 8.65 20.83
C VAL A 262 -0.88 8.07 20.81
N GLY A 263 0.08 8.83 21.34
CA GLY A 263 1.46 8.39 21.54
C GLY A 263 2.39 8.52 20.34
N VAL A 264 1.87 8.79 19.13
CA VAL A 264 2.71 9.00 17.93
C VAL A 264 3.49 10.32 18.03
N GLY A 265 2.84 11.40 18.47
CA GLY A 265 3.51 12.69 18.71
C GLY A 265 4.65 12.59 19.73
N ALA A 266 4.41 11.92 20.86
CA ALA A 266 5.41 11.72 21.91
C ALA A 266 6.62 10.88 21.44
N ALA A 267 6.40 9.88 20.57
CA ALA A 267 7.49 9.12 19.97
C ALA A 267 8.35 10.00 19.04
N ARG A 268 7.72 10.89 18.26
CA ARG A 268 8.43 11.82 17.36
C ARG A 268 9.32 12.80 18.12
N VAL A 269 8.84 13.35 19.24
CA VAL A 269 9.65 14.23 20.11
C VAL A 269 10.90 13.46 20.58
N ARG A 270 10.73 12.23 21.08
CA ARG A 270 11.86 11.40 21.52
C ARG A 270 12.86 11.13 20.39
N ASP A 271 12.38 10.79 19.21
CA ASP A 271 13.23 10.51 18.04
C ASP A 271 13.98 11.76 17.55
N LEU A 272 13.33 12.93 17.57
CA LEU A 272 13.95 14.22 17.23
C LEU A 272 15.12 14.53 18.15
N PHE A 273 14.89 14.49 19.47
CA PHE A 273 15.95 14.76 20.46
C PHE A 273 17.06 13.70 20.43
N ALA A 274 16.73 12.43 20.18
CA ALA A 274 17.72 11.37 20.02
C ALA A 274 18.62 11.58 18.80
N GLN A 275 18.08 12.12 17.69
CA GLN A 275 18.87 12.43 16.49
C GLN A 275 19.72 13.69 16.68
N ALA A 276 19.15 14.74 17.28
CA ALA A 276 19.88 15.97 17.60
C ALA A 276 21.07 15.71 18.54
N THR A 277 20.89 14.87 19.56
CA THR A 277 21.96 14.49 20.51
C THR A 277 23.15 13.82 19.81
N ARG A 278 22.91 13.08 18.71
CA ARG A 278 23.99 12.43 17.92
C ARG A 278 24.78 13.42 17.06
N GLN A 279 24.21 14.57 16.75
CA GLN A 279 24.81 15.62 15.92
C GLN A 279 25.16 16.88 16.73
N ALA A 280 25.28 16.75 18.05
CA ALA A 280 25.62 17.87 18.92
C ALA A 280 27.05 18.39 18.66
N PRO A 281 27.30 19.72 18.70
CA PRO A 281 26.34 20.80 18.96
C PRO A 281 25.42 21.08 17.75
N CYS A 282 24.13 21.31 18.01
CA CYS A 282 23.11 21.58 16.98
C CYS A 282 21.98 22.45 17.55
N ILE A 283 21.17 23.04 16.67
CA ILE A 283 19.97 23.80 17.05
C ILE A 283 18.71 23.02 16.63
N ILE A 284 17.74 22.92 17.54
CA ILE A 284 16.41 22.41 17.26
C ILE A 284 15.44 23.60 17.29
N PHE A 285 14.84 23.90 16.14
CA PHE A 285 13.80 24.89 15.99
C PHE A 285 12.43 24.21 15.92
N ILE A 286 11.54 24.64 16.82
CA ILE A 286 10.14 24.20 16.86
C ILE A 286 9.30 25.43 16.54
N ASP A 287 8.75 25.49 15.32
CA ASP A 287 7.79 26.51 14.94
C ASP A 287 6.42 26.21 15.57
N GLU A 288 5.53 27.20 15.68
CA GLU A 288 4.14 27.00 16.16
C GLU A 288 4.06 26.19 17.48
N LEU A 289 4.93 26.50 18.45
CA LEU A 289 4.99 25.79 19.75
C LEU A 289 3.68 25.88 20.53
N ASP A 290 2.85 26.89 20.26
CA ASP A 290 1.52 27.07 20.82
C ASP A 290 0.55 25.93 20.47
N ALA A 291 0.75 25.24 19.35
CA ALA A 291 -0.02 24.04 18.99
C ALA A 291 0.18 22.89 20.01
N LEU A 292 1.36 22.80 20.62
CA LEU A 292 1.71 21.81 21.64
C LEU A 292 1.45 22.28 23.06
N GLY A 293 1.61 23.59 23.30
CA GLY A 293 1.65 24.19 24.64
C GLY A 293 0.29 24.56 25.23
N LYS A 294 -0.83 24.20 24.61
CA LYS A 294 -2.16 24.46 25.19
C LYS A 294 -2.27 23.79 26.55
N ALA A 295 -2.52 24.60 27.58
CA ALA A 295 -2.78 24.09 28.91
C ALA A 295 -3.86 23.00 28.83
N ARG A 296 -3.60 21.85 29.45
CA ARG A 296 -4.62 20.80 29.57
C ARG A 296 -5.81 21.41 30.30
N GLY A 297 -6.87 21.70 29.54
CA GLY A 297 -8.04 22.38 30.06
C GLY A 297 -8.70 21.52 31.14
N MET A 298 -9.02 22.15 32.26
CA MET A 298 -9.95 21.68 33.30
C MET A 298 -11.39 21.56 32.76
N ASN A 299 -11.59 21.00 31.58
CA ASN A 299 -12.90 20.65 31.09
C ASN A 299 -13.24 19.27 31.64
N VAL A 300 -13.95 19.27 32.78
CA VAL A 300 -14.57 18.11 33.43
C VAL A 300 -15.64 17.44 32.55
N MET A 301 -15.90 17.94 31.34
CA MET A 301 -16.93 17.40 30.46
C MET A 301 -16.34 16.96 29.13
N GLY A 302 -16.01 15.68 29.06
CA GLY A 302 -16.17 14.85 27.85
C GLY A 302 -15.18 15.08 26.71
N GLY A 303 -14.05 14.38 26.76
CA GLY A 303 -13.21 14.14 25.60
C GLY A 303 -12.16 13.08 25.94
N HIS A 304 -12.41 11.85 25.49
CA HIS A 304 -11.40 10.79 25.54
C HIS A 304 -10.30 11.12 24.52
N ASP A 305 -9.12 11.46 25.03
CA ASP A 305 -7.82 11.29 24.36
C ASP A 305 -7.02 10.21 25.11
#